data_AF-A0A8H4V0K4-F1
#
_entry.id   AF-A0A8H4V0K4-F1
#
_cell.length_a   1.000
_cell.length_b   1.000
_cell.length_c   1.000
_cell.angle_alpha   90.00
_cell.angle_beta   90.00
_cell.angle_gamma   90.00
#
_symmetry.space_group_name_H-M   'P 1'
#
loop_
_entity.id
_entity.type
_entity.pdbx_description
1 polymer ?
#
loop_
_entity_poly.entity_id
_entity_poly.type
_entity_poly.pdbx_seq_one_letter_code
_entity_poly.pdbx_strand_id
1 'polypeptide(L)'
;PLGNVAEWRGALIGHALPGGIVTRAAFEELTAEILDRLNDIHSSVPRLDGLWFDIHGAMCVEGLDDVEAELLRRIRKVIGPDVIVSASMDLHGNVSRELAHQTDLITCYRMAPHEDEQETKERACQNLVDLLTQQHATRDHRLRPYKAWIPLPILLPGEQTSTRVEPAKHVYAAVSGVEARPGVIDAAIWVGYAWADEPRNRAVVMATGWDKSAVAEGAEELAKTFWDAHADFDFVGPTGTFKECLDTALTSSARPFFISDSGDNPTAGGSGDMTWGLTKLLARSEFQDAAGPTVIYASVPGPQAVEVAVAAGVGATVTVTAGAEVDNIHAGPITMTGR
;
A
#
# COMPACT_ATOMS: atom_id res chain seq x y z
N PRO A 1 -4.61 6.18 -27.63
CA PRO A 1 -4.81 5.65 -26.26
C PRO A 1 -3.85 4.48 -26.00
N LEU A 2 -3.26 4.40 -24.81
CA LEU A 2 -2.29 3.36 -24.43
C LEU A 2 -2.87 1.94 -24.55
N GLY A 3 -4.18 1.77 -24.37
CA GLY A 3 -4.85 0.49 -24.59
C GLY A 3 -4.82 -0.03 -26.03
N ASN A 4 -4.50 0.81 -27.03
CA ASN A 4 -4.53 0.44 -28.45
C ASN A 4 -3.13 0.29 -29.08
N VAL A 5 -2.05 0.57 -28.34
CA VAL A 5 -0.67 0.55 -28.88
C VAL A 5 0.05 -0.77 -28.63
N ALA A 6 -0.56 -1.69 -27.88
CA ALA A 6 -0.08 -3.04 -27.65
C ALA A 6 -1.27 -4.03 -27.57
N GLU A 7 -0.98 -5.31 -27.78
CA GLU A 7 -1.93 -6.38 -27.50
C GLU A 7 -1.86 -6.75 -26.02
N TRP A 8 -2.80 -6.25 -25.22
CA TRP A 8 -2.85 -6.51 -23.79
C TRP A 8 -3.59 -7.82 -23.49
N ARG A 9 -2.96 -8.73 -22.75
CA ARG A 9 -3.54 -10.00 -22.31
C ARG A 9 -3.54 -10.09 -20.79
N GLY A 10 -4.72 -10.13 -20.19
CA GLY A 10 -4.89 -10.23 -18.74
C GLY A 10 -4.79 -11.67 -18.24
N ALA A 11 -4.04 -11.88 -17.16
CA ALA A 11 -4.04 -13.12 -16.40
C ALA A 11 -5.09 -13.06 -15.26
N LEU A 12 -4.66 -12.96 -14.01
CA LEU A 12 -5.51 -12.81 -12.83
C LEU A 12 -5.08 -11.57 -12.03
N ILE A 13 -6.05 -10.85 -11.47
CA ILE A 13 -5.83 -9.83 -10.47
C ILE A 13 -6.55 -10.28 -9.20
N GLY A 14 -5.79 -10.50 -8.13
CA GLY A 14 -6.32 -10.74 -6.79
C GLY A 14 -6.36 -9.45 -6.00
N HIS A 15 -7.49 -9.12 -5.40
CA HIS A 15 -7.64 -7.93 -4.57
C HIS A 15 -8.36 -8.29 -3.26
N ALA A 16 -7.80 -7.81 -2.16
CA ALA A 16 -8.38 -7.88 -0.82
C ALA A 16 -8.17 -6.53 -0.15
N LEU A 17 -9.04 -6.20 0.82
CA LEU A 17 -8.79 -5.07 1.71
C LEU A 17 -7.51 -5.34 2.52
N PRO A 18 -6.78 -4.29 2.94
CA PRO A 18 -5.65 -4.48 3.85
C PRO A 18 -6.10 -5.21 5.12
N GLY A 19 -5.19 -6.01 5.67
CA GLY A 19 -5.45 -6.84 6.84
C GLY A 19 -4.19 -7.56 7.30
N GLY A 20 -4.39 -8.64 8.05
CA GLY A 20 -3.30 -9.47 8.56
C GLY A 20 -2.55 -10.27 7.49
N ILE A 21 -1.63 -11.11 7.97
CA ILE A 21 -0.79 -11.97 7.12
C ILE A 21 -1.66 -12.87 6.25
N VAL A 22 -1.38 -12.92 4.95
CA VAL A 22 -2.05 -13.81 4.00
C VAL A 22 -1.65 -15.24 4.31
N THR A 23 -2.65 -16.13 4.42
CA THR A 23 -2.37 -17.56 4.65
C THR A 23 -1.52 -18.14 3.53
N ARG A 24 -0.60 -19.05 3.87
CA ARG A 24 0.24 -19.68 2.85
C ARG A 24 -0.58 -20.40 1.78
N ALA A 25 -1.68 -21.04 2.18
CA ALA A 25 -2.56 -21.77 1.28
C ALA A 25 -3.20 -20.84 0.23
N ALA A 26 -3.76 -19.70 0.65
CA ALA A 26 -4.37 -18.72 -0.27
C ALA A 26 -3.35 -18.14 -1.26
N PHE A 27 -2.14 -17.84 -0.79
CA PHE A 27 -1.06 -17.37 -1.67
C PHE A 27 -0.68 -18.43 -2.71
N GLU A 28 -0.52 -19.69 -2.31
CA GLU A 28 -0.17 -20.78 -3.23
C GLU A 28 -1.28 -21.04 -4.26
N GLU A 29 -2.55 -20.98 -3.86
CA GLU A 29 -3.70 -21.14 -4.77
C GLU A 29 -3.74 -20.02 -5.82
N LEU A 30 -3.70 -18.74 -5.40
CA LEU A 30 -3.69 -17.61 -6.34
C LEU A 30 -2.45 -17.61 -7.23
N THR A 31 -1.29 -17.96 -6.66
CA THR A 31 -0.05 -18.06 -7.44
C THR A 31 -0.16 -19.14 -8.51
N ALA A 32 -0.67 -20.32 -8.17
CA ALA A 32 -0.85 -21.40 -9.14
C ALA A 32 -1.76 -20.95 -10.30
N GLU A 33 -2.89 -20.30 -9.98
CA GLU A 33 -3.81 -19.80 -11.02
C GLU A 33 -3.16 -18.71 -11.90
N ILE A 34 -2.40 -17.77 -11.32
CA ILE A 34 -1.64 -16.77 -12.08
C ILE A 34 -0.67 -17.45 -13.05
N LEU A 35 0.08 -18.44 -12.58
CA LEU A 35 1.08 -19.13 -13.40
C LEU A 35 0.44 -19.96 -14.52
N ASP A 36 -0.68 -20.63 -14.25
CA ASP A 36 -1.42 -21.39 -15.26
C ASP A 36 -1.96 -20.49 -16.37
N ARG A 37 -2.58 -19.36 -16.00
CA ARG A 37 -3.07 -18.37 -16.98
C ARG A 37 -1.93 -17.75 -17.78
N LEU A 38 -0.80 -17.46 -17.15
CA LEU A 38 0.39 -16.96 -17.84
C LEU A 38 1.00 -18.01 -18.79
N ASN A 39 0.98 -19.30 -18.42
CA ASN A 39 1.42 -20.39 -19.30
C ASN A 39 0.54 -20.49 -20.55
N ASP A 40 -0.78 -20.39 -20.40
CA ASP A 40 -1.72 -20.40 -21.53
C ASP A 40 -1.49 -19.20 -22.45
N ILE A 41 -1.33 -18.00 -21.87
CA ILE A 41 -1.01 -16.79 -22.62
C ILE A 41 0.32 -16.96 -23.36
N HIS A 42 1.38 -17.36 -22.67
CA HIS A 42 2.72 -17.56 -23.24
C HIS A 42 2.70 -18.57 -24.40
N SER A 43 1.94 -19.66 -24.27
CA SER A 43 1.84 -20.70 -25.29
C SER A 43 0.99 -20.28 -26.50
N SER A 44 0.13 -19.28 -26.34
CA SER A 44 -0.78 -18.81 -27.38
C SER A 44 -0.20 -17.73 -28.30
N VAL A 45 1.01 -17.24 -28.01
CA VAL A 45 1.70 -16.21 -28.79
C VAL A 45 3.11 -16.68 -29.16
N PRO A 46 3.69 -16.21 -30.28
CA PRO A 46 5.07 -16.57 -30.62
C PRO A 46 6.10 -16.07 -29.60
N ARG A 47 5.78 -14.95 -28.93
CA ARG A 47 6.65 -14.28 -27.97
C ARG A 47 5.81 -13.41 -27.03
N LEU A 48 6.19 -13.38 -25.76
CA LEU A 48 5.82 -12.31 -24.84
C LEU A 48 6.93 -11.26 -24.83
N ASP A 49 6.56 -10.00 -25.01
CA ASP A 49 7.53 -8.89 -25.03
C ASP A 49 7.66 -8.24 -23.65
N GLY A 50 6.54 -8.10 -22.93
CA GLY A 50 6.52 -7.48 -21.61
C GLY A 50 5.49 -8.08 -20.65
N LEU A 51 5.68 -7.78 -19.37
CA LEU A 51 4.76 -7.99 -18.26
C LEU A 51 4.57 -6.64 -17.56
N TRP A 52 3.32 -6.20 -17.44
CA TRP A 52 2.95 -5.18 -16.46
C TRP A 52 2.56 -5.88 -15.16
N PHE A 53 3.32 -5.61 -14.09
CA PHE A 53 3.17 -6.22 -12.78
C PHE A 53 2.61 -5.20 -11.79
N ASP A 54 1.28 -5.10 -11.75
CA ASP A 54 0.56 -4.23 -10.80
C ASP A 54 0.43 -4.92 -9.45
N ILE A 55 1.15 -4.43 -8.45
CA ILE A 55 1.21 -5.02 -7.10
C ILE A 55 1.20 -3.93 -6.04
N HIS A 56 0.65 -4.19 -4.84
CA HIS A 56 0.73 -3.21 -3.76
C HIS A 56 2.18 -2.97 -3.32
N GLY A 57 2.94 -4.05 -3.08
CA GLY A 57 4.33 -3.97 -2.64
C GLY A 57 4.59 -4.21 -1.16
N ALA A 58 3.57 -4.46 -0.34
CA ALA A 58 3.72 -4.72 1.10
C ALA A 58 2.88 -5.93 1.57
N MET A 59 2.63 -6.90 0.68
CA MET A 59 1.96 -8.14 1.05
C MET A 59 2.88 -8.95 1.98
N CYS A 60 2.32 -9.55 3.03
CA CYS A 60 3.00 -10.51 3.88
C CYS A 60 2.30 -11.87 3.78
N VAL A 61 3.08 -12.96 3.70
CA VAL A 61 2.53 -14.33 3.63
C VAL A 61 3.18 -15.19 4.70
N GLU A 62 2.40 -16.08 5.30
CA GLU A 62 2.89 -17.02 6.30
C GLU A 62 4.10 -17.83 5.78
N GLY A 63 5.24 -17.66 6.47
CA GLY A 63 6.46 -18.42 6.19
C GLY A 63 7.17 -18.06 4.88
N LEU A 64 6.90 -16.86 4.32
CA LEU A 64 7.60 -16.32 3.16
C LEU A 64 7.95 -14.84 3.38
N ASP A 65 9.22 -14.50 3.18
CA ASP A 65 9.67 -13.11 3.09
C ASP A 65 9.63 -12.64 1.63
N ASP A 66 9.45 -11.33 1.42
CA ASP A 66 9.59 -10.69 0.10
C ASP A 66 8.76 -11.37 -1.00
N VAL A 67 7.47 -11.53 -0.70
CA VAL A 67 6.53 -12.32 -1.50
C VAL A 67 6.31 -11.73 -2.89
N GLU A 68 6.52 -10.43 -3.06
CA GLU A 68 6.51 -9.75 -4.35
C GLU A 68 7.65 -10.24 -5.25
N ALA A 69 8.86 -10.31 -4.71
CA ALA A 69 10.00 -10.87 -5.42
C ALA A 69 9.86 -12.37 -5.63
N GLU A 70 9.29 -13.11 -4.67
CA GLU A 70 9.05 -14.55 -4.82
C GLU A 70 8.00 -14.85 -5.88
N LEU A 71 6.89 -14.09 -5.93
CA LEU A 71 5.86 -14.21 -6.96
C LEU A 71 6.47 -13.91 -8.34
N LEU A 72 7.21 -12.80 -8.46
CA LEU A 72 7.87 -12.45 -9.72
C LEU A 72 8.91 -13.50 -10.14
N ARG A 73 9.63 -14.11 -9.19
CA ARG A 73 10.58 -15.19 -9.45
C ARG A 73 9.89 -16.42 -10.03
N ARG A 74 8.69 -16.75 -9.54
CA ARG A 74 7.87 -17.83 -10.08
C ARG A 74 7.31 -17.48 -11.46
N ILE A 75 6.81 -16.26 -11.64
CA ILE A 75 6.34 -15.75 -12.94
C ILE A 75 7.45 -15.81 -13.99
N ARG A 76 8.68 -15.39 -13.65
CA ARG A 76 9.84 -15.46 -14.56
C ARG A 76 10.21 -16.89 -15.00
N LYS A 77 9.82 -17.93 -14.26
CA LYS A 77 9.96 -19.33 -14.73
C LYS A 77 9.00 -19.66 -15.88
N VAL A 78 7.87 -18.96 -15.96
CA VAL A 78 6.85 -19.13 -17.01
C VAL A 78 7.16 -18.24 -18.20
N ILE A 79 7.32 -16.94 -17.99
CA ILE A 79 7.46 -15.97 -19.09
C ILE A 79 8.88 -15.91 -19.65
N GLY A 80 9.87 -16.43 -18.90
CA GLY A 80 11.28 -16.41 -19.26
C GLY A 80 12.05 -15.17 -18.77
N PRO A 81 13.38 -15.18 -18.88
CA PRO A 81 14.24 -14.12 -18.36
C PRO A 81 14.26 -12.86 -19.24
N ASP A 82 13.92 -13.00 -20.53
CA ASP A 82 14.07 -11.91 -21.50
C ASP A 82 12.87 -10.95 -21.54
N VAL A 83 11.71 -11.35 -21.00
CA VAL A 83 10.52 -10.50 -20.93
C VAL A 83 10.80 -9.28 -20.05
N ILE A 84 10.43 -8.10 -20.55
CA ILE A 84 10.55 -6.83 -19.81
C ILE A 84 9.46 -6.77 -18.74
N VAL A 85 9.84 -6.50 -17.50
CA VAL A 85 8.88 -6.35 -16.39
C VAL A 85 8.79 -4.89 -15.99
N SER A 86 7.60 -4.29 -16.09
CA SER A 86 7.30 -2.96 -15.55
C SER A 86 6.34 -3.08 -14.39
N ALA A 87 6.71 -2.56 -13.22
CA ALA A 87 5.86 -2.63 -12.03
C ALA A 87 5.29 -1.25 -11.64
N SER A 88 4.01 -1.23 -11.28
CA SER A 88 3.34 -0.12 -10.57
C SER A 88 3.06 -0.56 -9.14
N MET A 89 3.27 0.35 -8.19
CA MET A 89 3.20 0.05 -6.75
C MET A 89 2.57 1.16 -5.93
N ASP A 90 2.10 0.78 -4.75
CA ASP A 90 1.87 1.73 -3.66
C ASP A 90 3.21 2.33 -3.18
N LEU A 91 3.21 3.60 -2.76
CA LEU A 91 4.39 4.24 -2.17
C LEU A 91 4.76 3.66 -0.80
N HIS A 92 3.83 2.97 -0.14
CA HIS A 92 4.08 2.17 1.05
C HIS A 92 4.68 0.80 0.73
N GLY A 93 4.87 0.42 -0.55
CA GLY A 93 5.54 -0.83 -0.89
C GLY A 93 6.97 -0.92 -0.34
N ASN A 94 7.40 -2.10 0.10
CA ASN A 94 8.77 -2.38 0.54
C ASN A 94 9.57 -2.97 -0.63
N VAL A 95 10.31 -2.10 -1.34
CA VAL A 95 11.08 -2.49 -2.53
C VAL A 95 12.40 -3.14 -2.14
N SER A 96 12.41 -4.47 -2.04
CA SER A 96 13.63 -5.21 -1.78
C SER A 96 14.65 -5.05 -2.93
N ARG A 97 15.92 -5.35 -2.62
CA ARG A 97 16.97 -5.44 -3.63
C ARG A 97 16.64 -6.49 -4.70
N GLU A 98 16.03 -7.61 -4.31
CA GLU A 98 15.69 -8.70 -5.22
C GLU A 98 14.56 -8.28 -6.17
N LEU A 99 13.49 -7.67 -5.66
CA LEU A 99 12.41 -7.11 -6.48
C LEU A 99 12.97 -6.07 -7.47
N ALA A 100 13.81 -5.16 -6.98
CA ALA A 100 14.48 -4.16 -7.81
C ALA A 100 15.37 -4.78 -8.89
N HIS A 101 15.94 -5.98 -8.67
CA HIS A 101 16.70 -6.70 -9.69
C HIS A 101 15.81 -7.40 -10.71
N GLN A 102 14.68 -7.96 -10.26
CA GLN A 102 13.76 -8.71 -11.10
C GLN A 102 12.84 -7.82 -11.96
N THR A 103 12.60 -6.56 -11.61
CA THR A 103 11.88 -5.59 -12.47
C THR A 103 12.84 -4.88 -13.41
N ASP A 104 12.39 -4.43 -14.57
CA ASP A 104 13.18 -3.62 -15.51
C ASP A 104 12.84 -2.14 -15.41
N LEU A 105 11.55 -1.88 -15.16
CA LEU A 105 10.96 -0.59 -14.89
C LEU A 105 10.13 -0.74 -13.60
N ILE A 106 10.13 0.28 -12.76
CA ILE A 106 9.41 0.26 -11.49
C ILE A 106 9.07 1.69 -11.07
N THR A 107 7.83 1.89 -10.63
CA THR A 107 7.30 3.19 -10.22
C THR A 107 6.27 3.03 -9.12
N CYS A 108 5.96 4.11 -8.41
CA CYS A 108 4.93 4.11 -7.38
C CYS A 108 4.09 5.38 -7.38
N TYR A 109 3.03 5.37 -6.57
CA TYR A 109 2.25 6.56 -6.24
C TYR A 109 3.16 7.68 -5.74
N ARG A 110 2.76 8.91 -6.02
CA ARG A 110 3.44 10.14 -5.57
C ARG A 110 2.56 10.94 -4.62
N MET A 111 1.31 10.52 -4.42
CA MET A 111 0.38 11.16 -3.50
C MET A 111 0.01 10.24 -2.34
N ALA A 112 0.07 10.80 -1.12
CA ALA A 112 -0.54 10.26 0.10
C ALA A 112 -1.42 11.36 0.69
N PRO A 113 -2.77 11.22 0.70
CA PRO A 113 -3.56 10.07 0.26
C PRO A 113 -3.44 9.79 -1.24
N HIS A 114 -3.73 8.54 -1.62
CA HIS A 114 -3.54 8.03 -2.99
C HIS A 114 -4.62 8.57 -3.93
N GLU A 115 -4.29 9.65 -4.63
CA GLU A 115 -5.13 10.28 -5.64
C GLU A 115 -4.62 10.02 -7.07
N ASP A 116 -3.42 9.44 -7.21
CA ASP A 116 -2.68 9.27 -8.46
C ASP A 116 -2.44 7.79 -8.84
N GLU A 117 -3.33 6.90 -8.39
CA GLU A 117 -3.26 5.47 -8.70
C GLU A 117 -3.26 5.22 -10.21
N GLN A 118 -4.22 5.82 -10.92
CA GLN A 118 -4.38 5.58 -12.36
C GLN A 118 -3.23 6.17 -13.17
N GLU A 119 -2.76 7.35 -12.79
CA GLU A 119 -1.61 8.03 -13.38
C GLU A 119 -0.33 7.19 -13.21
N THR A 120 -0.18 6.52 -12.06
CA THR A 120 0.94 5.62 -11.80
C THR A 120 0.87 4.35 -12.66
N LYS A 121 -0.31 3.76 -12.79
CA LYS A 121 -0.53 2.59 -13.66
C LYS A 121 -0.31 2.92 -15.13
N GLU A 122 -0.79 4.07 -15.58
CA GLU A 122 -0.57 4.59 -16.93
C GLU A 122 0.93 4.83 -17.18
N ARG A 123 1.64 5.45 -16.23
CA ARG A 123 3.10 5.66 -16.32
C ARG A 123 3.87 4.34 -16.43
N ALA A 124 3.55 3.34 -15.61
CA ALA A 124 4.19 2.02 -15.68
C ALA A 124 3.98 1.34 -17.04
N CYS A 125 2.74 1.38 -17.56
CA CYS A 125 2.41 0.84 -18.87
C CYS A 125 3.06 1.63 -20.01
N GLN A 126 3.10 2.95 -19.93
CA GLN A 126 3.68 3.81 -20.95
C GLN A 126 5.19 3.58 -21.05
N ASN A 127 5.90 3.56 -19.91
CA ASN A 127 7.33 3.24 -19.85
C ASN A 127 7.63 1.85 -20.45
N LEU A 128 6.75 0.87 -20.19
CA LEU A 128 6.87 -0.47 -20.78
C LEU A 128 6.76 -0.42 -22.30
N VAL A 129 5.71 0.20 -22.83
CA VAL A 129 5.46 0.31 -24.27
C VAL A 129 6.58 1.06 -24.97
N ASP A 130 7.07 2.16 -24.40
CA ASP A 130 8.15 2.95 -25.00
C ASP A 130 9.45 2.17 -25.08
N LEU A 131 9.81 1.45 -24.01
CA LEU A 131 10.97 0.57 -23.99
C LEU A 131 10.85 -0.54 -25.04
N LEU A 132 9.70 -1.22 -25.12
CA LEU A 132 9.48 -2.27 -26.13
C LEU A 132 9.53 -1.71 -27.55
N THR A 133 8.92 -0.56 -27.79
CA THR A 133 8.96 0.14 -29.09
C THR A 133 10.40 0.43 -29.50
N GLN A 134 11.23 0.90 -28.55
CA GLN A 134 12.65 1.13 -28.79
C GLN A 134 13.42 -0.17 -29.08
N GLN A 135 13.14 -1.26 -28.36
CA GLN A 135 13.72 -2.58 -28.66
C GLN A 135 13.38 -3.06 -30.07
N HIS A 136 12.12 -2.90 -30.49
CA HIS A 136 11.69 -3.27 -31.83
C HIS A 136 12.34 -2.40 -32.92
N ALA A 137 12.43 -1.08 -32.70
CA ALA A 137 13.03 -0.15 -33.64
C ALA A 137 14.54 -0.40 -33.82
N THR A 138 15.25 -0.71 -32.74
CA THR A 138 16.70 -0.96 -32.74
C THR A 138 17.07 -2.42 -33.06
N ARG A 139 16.10 -3.33 -32.99
CA ARG A 139 16.30 -4.80 -33.02
C ARG A 139 17.21 -5.31 -31.90
N ASP A 140 17.36 -4.54 -30.82
CA ASP A 140 18.06 -4.96 -29.62
C ASP A 140 17.05 -5.34 -28.53
N HIS A 141 16.68 -6.61 -28.50
CA HIS A 141 15.78 -7.16 -27.49
C HIS A 141 16.43 -7.33 -26.10
N ARG A 142 17.71 -7.00 -25.96
CA ARG A 142 18.43 -7.03 -24.69
C ARG A 142 18.63 -5.64 -24.08
N LEU A 143 18.20 -4.59 -24.79
CA LEU A 143 18.27 -3.22 -24.33
C LEU A 143 17.45 -3.06 -23.04
N ARG A 144 18.14 -2.71 -21.95
CA ARG A 144 17.54 -2.47 -20.62
C ARG A 144 18.15 -1.20 -20.01
N PRO A 145 17.36 -0.38 -19.31
CA PRO A 145 17.87 0.83 -18.68
C PRO A 145 18.75 0.51 -17.46
N TYR A 146 19.59 1.46 -17.09
CA TYR A 146 20.26 1.46 -15.79
C TYR A 146 19.24 1.75 -14.69
N LYS A 147 19.48 1.17 -13.50
CA LYS A 147 18.71 1.44 -12.29
C LYS A 147 19.66 1.81 -11.15
N ALA A 148 19.26 2.79 -10.36
CA ALA A 148 19.81 3.05 -9.05
C ALA A 148 18.77 2.63 -8.00
N TRP A 149 19.23 1.96 -6.94
CA TRP A 149 18.42 1.53 -5.80
C TRP A 149 19.15 1.94 -4.53
N ILE A 150 18.56 2.85 -3.76
CA ILE A 150 19.15 3.40 -2.54
C ILE A 150 18.20 3.12 -1.38
N PRO A 151 18.53 2.16 -0.50
CA PRO A 151 17.76 1.93 0.71
C PRO A 151 18.10 3.00 1.75
N LEU A 152 17.09 3.51 2.43
CA LEU A 152 17.22 4.46 3.53
C LEU A 152 16.71 3.79 4.80
N PRO A 153 17.44 3.81 5.93
CA PRO A 153 16.98 3.22 7.18
C PRO A 153 15.94 4.12 7.87
N ILE A 154 14.84 4.40 7.17
CA ILE A 154 13.70 5.18 7.60
C ILE A 154 12.50 4.24 7.65
N LEU A 155 11.75 4.30 8.75
CA LEU A 155 10.50 3.56 8.95
C LEU A 155 9.47 4.56 9.49
N LEU A 156 8.47 4.87 8.68
CA LEU A 156 7.44 5.86 9.02
C LEU A 156 6.05 5.22 8.87
N PRO A 157 5.14 5.41 9.84
CA PRO A 157 3.76 4.97 9.70
C PRO A 157 3.01 5.89 8.72
N GLY A 158 1.96 5.35 8.09
CA GLY A 158 1.19 6.07 7.06
C GLY A 158 0.58 7.39 7.54
N GLU A 159 0.26 7.52 8.83
CA GLU A 159 -0.27 8.76 9.42
C GLU A 159 0.74 9.92 9.46
N GLN A 160 2.01 9.66 9.17
CA GLN A 160 3.08 10.66 9.12
C GLN A 160 3.52 11.02 7.69
N THR A 161 3.10 10.25 6.67
CA THR A 161 3.71 10.31 5.33
C THR A 161 2.85 11.06 4.29
N SER A 162 1.84 11.82 4.72
CA SER A 162 0.98 12.59 3.80
C SER A 162 1.77 13.59 2.96
N THR A 163 1.75 13.44 1.64
CA THR A 163 2.46 14.30 0.70
C THR A 163 1.79 15.68 0.52
N ARG A 164 0.66 15.92 1.20
CA ARG A 164 -0.02 17.22 1.23
C ARG A 164 0.68 18.23 2.16
N VAL A 165 1.48 17.76 3.12
CA VAL A 165 2.12 18.58 4.16
C VAL A 165 3.63 18.40 4.16
N GLU A 166 4.34 19.35 4.75
CA GLU A 166 5.79 19.20 4.97
C GLU A 166 6.06 18.15 6.06
N PRO A 167 7.15 17.38 5.95
CA PRO A 167 8.19 17.46 4.92
C PRO A 167 7.91 16.64 3.64
N ALA A 168 6.95 15.72 3.64
CA ALA A 168 6.69 14.85 2.50
C ALA A 168 6.40 15.62 1.20
N LYS A 169 5.74 16.79 1.30
CA LYS A 169 5.43 17.65 0.17
C LYS A 169 6.68 18.05 -0.65
N HIS A 170 7.72 18.60 -0.03
CA HIS A 170 8.92 18.98 -0.78
C HIS A 170 9.74 17.76 -1.23
N VAL A 171 9.76 16.70 -0.43
CA VAL A 171 10.44 15.43 -0.77
C VAL A 171 9.87 14.85 -2.07
N TYR A 172 8.53 14.75 -2.18
CA TYR A 172 7.88 14.24 -3.38
C TYR A 172 7.87 15.24 -4.55
N ALA A 173 7.89 16.55 -4.28
CA ALA A 173 8.04 17.55 -5.33
C ALA A 173 9.38 17.43 -6.07
N ALA A 174 10.45 17.01 -5.38
CA ALA A 174 11.78 16.83 -5.96
C ALA A 174 11.84 15.75 -7.06
N VAL A 175 10.93 14.76 -7.03
CA VAL A 175 10.87 13.67 -8.02
C VAL A 175 10.79 14.20 -9.44
N SER A 176 9.92 15.19 -9.67
CA SER A 176 9.74 15.81 -11.00
C SER A 176 11.00 16.46 -11.56
N GLY A 177 11.87 16.99 -10.68
CA GLY A 177 13.15 17.59 -11.07
C GLY A 177 14.17 16.55 -11.52
N VAL A 178 14.13 15.34 -10.95
CA VAL A 178 14.97 14.22 -11.38
C VAL A 178 14.45 13.60 -12.66
N GLU A 179 13.14 13.40 -12.81
CA GLU A 179 12.54 12.89 -14.04
C GLU A 179 12.81 13.77 -15.26
N ALA A 180 12.86 15.08 -15.08
CA ALA A 180 13.11 16.02 -16.17
C ALA A 180 14.56 15.97 -16.72
N ARG A 181 15.46 15.22 -16.08
CA ARG A 181 16.86 15.14 -16.49
C ARG A 181 17.01 14.34 -17.79
N PRO A 182 17.82 14.82 -18.76
CA PRO A 182 18.12 14.04 -19.95
C PRO A 182 18.67 12.66 -19.60
N GLY A 183 18.05 11.62 -20.16
CA GLY A 183 18.47 10.24 -19.95
C GLY A 183 17.86 9.56 -18.72
N VAL A 184 16.99 10.21 -17.94
CA VAL A 184 16.15 9.57 -16.92
C VAL A 184 14.81 9.18 -17.54
N ILE A 185 14.32 7.98 -17.24
CA ILE A 185 12.98 7.49 -17.62
C ILE A 185 11.98 7.77 -16.50
N ASP A 186 12.33 7.42 -15.27
CA ASP A 186 11.47 7.59 -14.10
C ASP A 186 12.31 7.65 -12.81
N ALA A 187 11.76 8.27 -11.77
CA ALA A 187 12.25 8.24 -10.41
C ALA A 187 11.09 8.15 -9.42
N ALA A 188 11.31 7.48 -8.30
CA ALA A 188 10.27 7.17 -7.34
C ALA A 188 10.83 7.01 -5.92
N ILE A 189 9.98 7.32 -4.94
CA ILE A 189 10.27 7.23 -3.52
C ILE A 189 9.20 6.35 -2.88
N TRP A 190 9.63 5.24 -2.31
CA TRP A 190 8.84 4.40 -1.43
C TRP A 190 9.17 4.78 0.01
N VAL A 191 8.16 5.14 0.80
CA VAL A 191 8.34 5.36 2.25
C VAL A 191 8.44 4.04 3.01
N GLY A 192 8.00 2.94 2.38
CA GLY A 192 7.92 1.61 2.99
C GLY A 192 6.68 1.44 3.86
N TYR A 193 6.45 0.21 4.33
CA TYR A 193 5.33 -0.15 5.19
C TYR A 193 5.85 -0.57 6.56
N ALA A 194 5.52 0.24 7.58
CA ALA A 194 6.04 0.10 8.93
C ALA A 194 5.45 -1.07 9.73
N TRP A 195 4.29 -1.59 9.31
CA TRP A 195 3.51 -2.57 10.09
C TRP A 195 3.73 -4.02 9.67
N ALA A 196 4.50 -4.25 8.61
CA ALA A 196 5.04 -5.58 8.35
C ALA A 196 6.26 -5.79 9.26
N ASP A 197 6.56 -7.04 9.62
CA ASP A 197 7.84 -7.41 10.25
C ASP A 197 8.65 -8.23 9.24
N GLU A 198 9.33 -7.55 8.32
CA GLU A 198 10.15 -8.17 7.29
C GLU A 198 11.53 -7.47 7.17
N PRO A 199 12.59 -8.22 6.78
CA PRO A 199 13.92 -7.63 6.57
C PRO A 199 13.96 -6.49 5.55
N ARG A 200 12.99 -6.43 4.63
CA ARG A 200 12.92 -5.42 3.56
C ARG A 200 12.25 -4.12 3.98
N ASN A 201 11.73 -4.01 5.21
CA ASN A 201 10.94 -2.84 5.63
C ASN A 201 11.82 -1.64 5.88
N ARG A 202 11.73 -0.70 4.94
CA ARG A 202 12.49 0.55 4.93
C ARG A 202 12.04 1.40 3.75
N ALA A 203 12.31 2.70 3.82
CA ALA A 203 12.22 3.55 2.66
C ALA A 203 13.26 3.18 1.57
N VAL A 204 12.88 3.38 0.32
CA VAL A 204 13.73 3.14 -0.85
C VAL A 204 13.52 4.25 -1.87
N VAL A 205 14.62 4.74 -2.44
CA VAL A 205 14.61 5.58 -3.62
C VAL A 205 15.11 4.78 -4.82
N MET A 206 14.39 4.88 -5.94
CA MET A 206 14.88 4.37 -7.22
C MET A 206 14.83 5.43 -8.31
N ALA A 207 15.78 5.33 -9.23
CA ALA A 207 15.74 6.00 -10.52
C ALA A 207 16.10 5.00 -11.62
N THR A 208 15.48 5.15 -12.79
CA THR A 208 15.69 4.29 -13.95
C THR A 208 15.94 5.15 -15.18
N GLY A 209 16.87 4.77 -16.06
CA GLY A 209 17.20 5.58 -17.23
C GLY A 209 18.34 5.06 -18.09
N TRP A 210 18.64 5.78 -19.16
CA TRP A 210 19.67 5.47 -20.14
C TRP A 210 21.03 6.08 -19.82
N ASP A 211 21.05 7.22 -19.11
CA ASP A 211 22.29 7.84 -18.65
C ASP A 211 22.62 7.37 -17.23
N LYS A 212 23.70 6.60 -17.10
CA LYS A 212 24.13 6.02 -15.82
C LYS A 212 24.45 7.09 -14.77
N SER A 213 25.03 8.22 -15.16
CA SER A 213 25.39 9.30 -14.22
C SER A 213 24.13 10.02 -13.75
N ALA A 214 23.25 10.41 -14.69
CA ALA A 214 22.01 11.10 -14.37
C ALA A 214 21.09 10.26 -13.47
N VAL A 215 21.02 8.93 -13.70
CA VAL A 215 20.27 7.98 -12.87
C VAL A 215 20.85 7.89 -11.46
N ALA A 216 22.18 7.73 -11.33
CA ALA A 216 22.82 7.62 -10.02
C ALA A 216 22.70 8.93 -9.22
N GLU A 217 23.06 10.06 -9.82
CA GLU A 217 23.00 11.38 -9.19
C GLU A 217 21.55 11.79 -8.84
N GLY A 218 20.58 11.43 -9.70
CA GLY A 218 19.16 11.67 -9.45
C GLY A 218 18.65 10.89 -8.24
N ALA A 219 18.97 9.59 -8.16
CA ALA A 219 18.60 8.79 -6.99
C ALA A 219 19.29 9.29 -5.71
N GLU A 220 20.58 9.65 -5.78
CA GLU A 220 21.31 10.20 -4.64
C GLU A 220 20.72 11.53 -4.15
N GLU A 221 20.28 12.40 -5.06
CA GLU A 221 19.62 13.65 -4.70
C GLU A 221 18.29 13.43 -3.98
N LEU A 222 17.42 12.56 -4.50
CA LEU A 222 16.16 12.23 -3.84
C LEU A 222 16.37 11.54 -2.50
N ALA A 223 17.33 10.60 -2.44
CA ALA A 223 17.67 9.89 -1.22
C ALA A 223 18.20 10.83 -0.15
N LYS A 224 19.06 11.79 -0.53
CA LYS A 224 19.54 12.83 0.36
C LYS A 224 18.42 13.76 0.80
N THR A 225 17.55 14.19 -0.10
CA THR A 225 16.42 15.07 0.23
C THR A 225 15.50 14.41 1.27
N PHE A 226 15.19 13.13 1.07
CA PHE A 226 14.39 12.38 2.03
C PHE A 226 15.15 12.18 3.36
N TRP A 227 16.42 11.78 3.31
CA TRP A 227 17.23 11.61 4.52
C TRP A 227 17.42 12.91 5.31
N ASP A 228 17.61 14.05 4.66
CA ASP A 228 17.81 15.32 5.36
C ASP A 228 16.51 15.78 6.07
N ALA A 229 15.34 15.37 5.55
CA ALA A 229 14.03 15.74 6.09
C ALA A 229 13.40 14.68 7.02
N HIS A 230 13.98 13.48 7.14
CA HIS A 230 13.32 12.33 7.79
C HIS A 230 12.91 12.59 9.25
N ALA A 231 13.69 13.39 9.98
CA ALA A 231 13.45 13.69 11.38
C ALA A 231 12.31 14.69 11.61
N ASP A 232 11.87 15.38 10.54
CA ASP A 232 10.81 16.38 10.59
C ASP A 232 9.43 15.79 10.25
N PHE A 233 9.36 14.50 9.90
CA PHE A 233 8.07 13.81 9.72
C PHE A 233 7.37 13.68 11.06
N ASP A 234 6.10 14.09 11.09
CA ASP A 234 5.23 14.03 12.27
C ASP A 234 3.79 13.71 11.82
N PHE A 235 2.93 13.41 12.78
CA PHE A 235 1.52 13.16 12.51
C PHE A 235 0.87 14.37 11.85
N VAL A 236 0.12 14.12 10.78
CA VAL A 236 -0.54 15.17 9.98
C VAL A 236 -1.56 15.96 10.78
N GLY A 237 -2.16 15.33 11.78
CA GLY A 237 -3.17 15.93 12.66
C GLY A 237 -2.73 15.93 14.13
N PRO A 238 -3.42 16.71 14.99
CA PRO A 238 -3.19 16.67 16.43
C PRO A 238 -3.38 15.25 16.97
N THR A 239 -2.39 14.78 17.72
CA THR A 239 -2.43 13.49 18.41
C THR A 239 -2.49 13.68 19.92
N GLY A 240 -2.90 12.63 20.61
CA GLY A 240 -2.98 12.60 22.07
C GLY A 240 -3.39 11.23 22.53
N THR A 241 -3.34 11.02 23.85
CA THR A 241 -3.94 9.82 24.43
C THR A 241 -5.45 9.81 24.17
N PHE A 242 -6.06 8.62 24.12
CA PHE A 242 -7.50 8.49 23.91
C PHE A 242 -8.33 9.35 24.89
N LYS A 243 -7.88 9.46 26.15
CA LYS A 243 -8.50 10.32 27.17
C LYS A 243 -8.44 11.79 26.76
N GLU A 244 -7.27 12.30 26.37
CA GLU A 244 -7.08 13.70 25.97
C GLU A 244 -7.89 14.05 24.73
N CYS A 245 -7.96 13.14 23.75
CA CYS A 245 -8.78 13.31 22.55
C CYS A 245 -10.27 13.42 22.92
N LEU A 246 -10.78 12.57 23.81
CA LEU A 246 -12.16 12.65 24.29
C LEU A 246 -12.43 13.92 25.10
N ASP A 247 -11.54 14.31 26.01
CA ASP A 247 -11.67 15.55 26.79
C ASP A 247 -11.69 16.80 25.89
N THR A 248 -10.87 16.79 24.84
CA THR A 248 -10.84 17.85 23.82
C THR A 248 -12.14 17.88 23.02
N ALA A 249 -12.66 16.72 22.62
CA ALA A 249 -13.92 16.63 21.88
C ALA A 249 -15.12 17.13 22.71
N LEU A 250 -15.16 16.79 24.01
CA LEU A 250 -16.22 17.21 24.94
C LEU A 250 -16.26 18.73 25.16
N THR A 251 -15.10 19.39 25.17
CA THR A 251 -15.00 20.84 25.39
C THR A 251 -15.09 21.66 24.11
N SER A 252 -14.84 21.05 22.94
CA SER A 252 -14.93 21.71 21.64
C SER A 252 -16.37 22.12 21.30
N SER A 253 -16.54 23.25 20.63
CA SER A 253 -17.80 23.68 20.00
C SER A 253 -17.93 23.27 18.53
N ALA A 254 -16.87 22.76 17.90
CA ALA A 254 -16.87 22.34 16.50
C ALA A 254 -17.58 20.99 16.32
N ARG A 255 -18.49 20.89 15.34
CA ARG A 255 -19.25 19.67 15.04
C ARG A 255 -19.38 19.44 13.52
N PRO A 256 -19.25 18.20 13.03
CA PRO A 256 -18.81 17.00 13.77
C PRO A 256 -17.35 17.11 14.24
N PHE A 257 -17.02 16.44 15.35
CA PHE A 257 -15.65 16.29 15.84
C PHE A 257 -15.20 14.85 15.56
N PHE A 258 -14.12 14.68 14.82
CA PHE A 258 -13.60 13.37 14.44
C PHE A 258 -12.42 12.98 15.33
N ILE A 259 -12.47 11.77 15.87
CA ILE A 259 -11.33 11.11 16.51
C ILE A 259 -11.05 9.88 15.66
N SER A 260 -9.83 9.79 15.13
CA SER A 260 -9.35 8.61 14.43
C SER A 260 -8.60 7.72 15.42
N ASP A 261 -8.89 6.42 15.41
CA ASP A 261 -8.12 5.44 16.16
C ASP A 261 -6.91 5.01 15.32
N SER A 262 -5.75 5.58 15.60
CA SER A 262 -4.49 5.20 14.94
C SER A 262 -3.96 3.84 15.41
N GLY A 263 -4.47 3.30 16.52
CA GLY A 263 -4.02 2.02 17.07
C GLY A 263 -4.66 0.81 16.40
N ASP A 264 -5.81 0.99 15.76
CA ASP A 264 -6.53 -0.06 15.02
C ASP A 264 -7.05 0.50 13.70
N ASN A 265 -6.14 0.63 12.73
CA ASN A 265 -6.43 1.18 11.41
C ASN A 265 -6.55 0.06 10.36
N PRO A 266 -7.76 -0.32 9.92
CA PRO A 266 -7.95 -1.39 8.94
C PRO A 266 -7.34 -1.07 7.57
N THR A 267 -7.15 0.20 7.22
CA THR A 267 -6.50 0.56 5.94
C THR A 267 -4.98 0.41 6.01
N ALA A 268 -4.43 0.21 7.20
CA ALA A 268 -3.03 -0.09 7.48
C ALA A 268 -2.86 -1.47 8.15
N GLY A 269 -3.73 -2.43 7.83
CA GLY A 269 -3.60 -3.82 8.25
C GLY A 269 -4.11 -4.15 9.67
N GLY A 270 -4.66 -3.17 10.39
CA GLY A 270 -5.35 -3.39 11.66
C GLY A 270 -6.58 -4.31 11.50
N SER A 271 -6.98 -4.98 12.57
CA SER A 271 -8.12 -5.91 12.52
C SER A 271 -9.46 -5.19 12.44
N GLY A 272 -9.52 -3.93 12.89
CA GLY A 272 -10.73 -3.12 13.00
C GLY A 272 -11.67 -3.55 14.11
N ASP A 273 -11.31 -4.59 14.86
CA ASP A 273 -12.15 -5.23 15.87
C ASP A 273 -11.69 -4.98 17.31
N MET A 274 -10.70 -4.13 17.53
CA MET A 274 -10.26 -3.75 18.88
C MET A 274 -11.38 -3.03 19.63
N THR A 275 -11.86 -3.65 20.71
CA THR A 275 -12.95 -3.09 21.53
C THR A 275 -12.46 -2.15 22.63
N TRP A 276 -11.15 -1.95 22.78
CA TRP A 276 -10.57 -1.17 23.86
C TRP A 276 -11.09 0.28 23.86
N GLY A 277 -11.06 0.94 22.70
CA GLY A 277 -11.53 2.32 22.55
C GLY A 277 -13.00 2.47 22.91
N LEU A 278 -13.85 1.59 22.37
CA LEU A 278 -15.28 1.55 22.69
C LEU A 278 -15.55 1.28 24.17
N THR A 279 -14.80 0.36 24.78
CA THR A 279 -14.91 0.05 26.21
C THR A 279 -14.57 1.27 27.07
N LYS A 280 -13.49 1.98 26.72
CA LYS A 280 -13.09 3.21 27.44
C LYS A 280 -14.09 4.34 27.23
N LEU A 281 -14.66 4.46 26.03
CA LEU A 281 -15.68 5.44 25.72
C LEU A 281 -16.94 5.20 26.57
N LEU A 282 -17.50 3.99 26.54
CA LEU A 282 -18.73 3.65 27.26
C LEU A 282 -18.59 3.72 28.79
N ALA A 283 -17.37 3.61 29.32
CA ALA A 283 -17.09 3.78 30.75
C ALA A 283 -17.18 5.24 31.24
N ARG A 284 -17.24 6.23 30.34
CA ARG A 284 -17.32 7.65 30.73
C ARG A 284 -18.74 8.09 31.03
N SER A 285 -18.92 8.74 32.18
CA SER A 285 -20.21 9.23 32.66
C SER A 285 -20.90 10.18 31.68
N GLU A 286 -20.14 10.97 30.95
CA GLU A 286 -20.63 11.94 29.97
C GLU A 286 -21.40 11.28 28.84
N PHE A 287 -21.04 10.05 28.46
CA PHE A 287 -21.71 9.27 27.42
C PHE A 287 -22.80 8.33 27.97
N GLN A 288 -22.99 8.29 29.29
CA GLN A 288 -24.05 7.51 29.93
C GLN A 288 -25.29 8.37 30.23
N ASP A 289 -25.14 9.70 30.27
CA ASP A 289 -26.25 10.64 30.42
C ASP A 289 -26.98 10.81 29.08
N ALA A 290 -28.32 10.66 29.09
CA ALA A 290 -29.16 10.90 27.92
C ALA A 290 -29.16 12.36 27.45
N ALA A 291 -28.80 13.31 28.32
CA ALA A 291 -28.55 14.70 27.97
C ALA A 291 -27.10 14.94 27.51
N GLY A 292 -26.25 13.91 27.54
CA GLY A 292 -24.87 13.93 27.09
C GLY A 292 -24.73 14.02 25.56
N PRO A 293 -23.50 14.12 25.06
CA PRO A 293 -23.21 14.19 23.64
C PRO A 293 -23.50 12.86 22.92
N THR A 294 -24.05 12.96 21.72
CA THR A 294 -24.17 11.82 20.81
C THR A 294 -22.82 11.46 20.21
N VAL A 295 -22.45 10.18 20.31
CA VAL A 295 -21.25 9.62 19.66
C VAL A 295 -21.68 8.64 18.58
N ILE A 296 -20.99 8.69 17.44
CA ILE A 296 -21.07 7.65 16.41
C ILE A 296 -19.74 6.90 16.45
N TYR A 297 -19.80 5.61 16.81
CA TYR A 297 -18.67 4.69 16.67
C TYR A 297 -18.80 4.01 15.31
N ALA A 298 -17.82 4.18 14.43
CA ALA A 298 -17.97 3.88 13.00
C ALA A 298 -18.27 2.41 12.71
N SER A 299 -17.54 1.49 13.34
CA SER A 299 -17.71 0.05 13.11
C SER A 299 -17.06 -0.78 14.21
N VAL A 300 -17.69 -1.90 14.55
CA VAL A 300 -17.07 -3.01 15.29
C VAL A 300 -17.46 -4.29 14.56
N PRO A 301 -16.52 -5.02 13.94
CA PRO A 301 -16.75 -6.33 13.35
C PRO A 301 -17.39 -7.29 14.35
N GLY A 302 -18.36 -8.07 13.89
CA GLY A 302 -19.06 -9.05 14.71
C GLY A 302 -20.05 -9.85 13.87
N PRO A 303 -19.60 -10.85 13.11
CA PRO A 303 -20.46 -11.60 12.19
C PRO A 303 -21.71 -12.16 12.87
N GLN A 304 -21.58 -12.75 14.05
CA GLN A 304 -22.72 -13.30 14.81
C GLN A 304 -23.64 -12.19 15.33
N ALA A 305 -23.09 -11.03 15.71
CA ALA A 305 -23.90 -9.86 16.11
C ALA A 305 -24.74 -9.34 14.93
N VAL A 306 -24.17 -9.31 13.73
CA VAL A 306 -24.87 -8.94 12.50
C VAL A 306 -25.99 -9.93 12.20
N GLU A 307 -25.76 -11.24 12.30
CA GLU A 307 -26.80 -12.26 12.10
C GLU A 307 -27.99 -12.07 13.05
N VAL A 308 -27.73 -11.82 14.34
CA VAL A 308 -28.77 -11.55 15.34
C VAL A 308 -29.55 -10.28 15.01
N ALA A 309 -28.86 -9.19 14.65
CA ALA A 309 -29.52 -7.92 14.31
C ALA A 309 -30.39 -8.05 13.05
N VAL A 310 -29.91 -8.74 12.02
CA VAL A 310 -30.65 -8.99 10.78
C VAL A 310 -31.90 -9.83 11.06
N ALA A 311 -31.78 -10.89 11.87
CA ALA A 311 -32.90 -11.75 12.22
C ALA A 311 -33.98 -11.03 13.06
N ALA A 312 -33.58 -10.11 13.93
CA ALA A 312 -34.50 -9.33 14.76
C ALA A 312 -35.29 -8.27 13.96
N GLY A 313 -34.69 -7.72 12.90
CA GLY A 313 -35.30 -6.74 12.01
C GLY A 313 -35.17 -5.29 12.50
N VAL A 314 -35.36 -4.35 11.57
CA VAL A 314 -35.19 -2.91 11.81
C VAL A 314 -36.11 -2.43 12.94
N GLY A 315 -35.54 -1.75 13.93
CA GLY A 315 -36.25 -1.18 15.07
C GLY A 315 -36.42 -2.14 16.26
N ALA A 316 -35.96 -3.39 16.15
CA ALA A 316 -35.92 -4.32 17.27
C ALA A 316 -34.78 -3.96 18.25
N THR A 317 -35.00 -4.17 19.54
CA THR A 317 -33.93 -4.09 20.53
C THR A 317 -33.26 -5.45 20.65
N VAL A 318 -31.94 -5.50 20.45
CA VAL A 318 -31.12 -6.72 20.52
C VAL A 318 -30.01 -6.57 21.54
N THR A 319 -29.56 -7.71 22.09
CA THR A 319 -28.33 -7.79 22.88
C THR A 319 -27.35 -8.68 22.12
N VAL A 320 -26.18 -8.15 21.82
CA VAL A 320 -25.16 -8.81 21.00
C VAL A 320 -23.79 -8.67 21.65
N THR A 321 -22.88 -9.58 21.32
CA THR A 321 -21.46 -9.49 21.67
C THR A 321 -20.66 -9.38 20.38
N ALA A 322 -19.75 -8.40 20.29
CA ALA A 322 -18.98 -8.11 19.07
C ALA A 322 -17.56 -7.62 19.38
N GLY A 323 -16.71 -7.64 18.36
CA GLY A 323 -15.30 -7.24 18.41
C GLY A 323 -14.40 -8.23 19.15
N ALA A 324 -13.10 -7.99 19.08
CA ALA A 324 -12.03 -8.73 19.74
C ALA A 324 -12.07 -10.24 19.48
N GLU A 325 -12.44 -10.63 18.26
CA GLU A 325 -12.35 -11.99 17.75
C GLU A 325 -10.94 -12.26 17.19
N VAL A 326 -10.34 -11.23 16.55
CA VAL A 326 -8.99 -11.25 15.98
C VAL A 326 -7.99 -10.66 16.97
N ASP A 327 -8.19 -9.42 17.42
CA ASP A 327 -7.32 -8.78 18.42
C ASP A 327 -8.05 -8.53 19.75
N ASN A 328 -7.67 -9.32 20.75
CA ASN A 328 -8.20 -9.23 22.12
C ASN A 328 -7.14 -8.86 23.17
N ILE A 329 -5.97 -8.38 22.73
CA ILE A 329 -4.82 -8.13 23.61
C ILE A 329 -5.15 -7.04 24.64
N HIS A 330 -5.86 -5.99 24.20
CA HIS A 330 -6.13 -4.82 25.04
C HIS A 330 -7.52 -4.83 25.69
N ALA A 331 -8.49 -5.53 25.11
CA ALA A 331 -9.83 -5.74 25.65
C ALA A 331 -10.50 -6.96 24.99
N GLY A 332 -11.41 -7.61 25.73
CA GLY A 332 -12.22 -8.69 25.19
C GLY A 332 -13.46 -8.21 24.43
N PRO A 333 -14.24 -9.13 23.84
CA PRO A 333 -15.47 -8.78 23.14
C PRO A 333 -16.44 -8.00 24.04
N ILE A 334 -17.18 -7.06 23.46
CA ILE A 334 -18.11 -6.20 24.21
C ILE A 334 -19.55 -6.64 24.00
N THR A 335 -20.29 -6.83 25.10
CA THR A 335 -21.73 -7.07 25.07
C THR A 335 -22.48 -5.75 25.16
N MET A 336 -23.38 -5.50 24.21
CA MET A 336 -24.15 -4.27 24.11
C MET A 336 -25.63 -4.57 23.87
N THR A 337 -26.50 -3.71 24.41
CA THR A 337 -27.95 -3.74 24.13
C THR A 337 -28.35 -2.43 23.46
N GLY A 338 -29.03 -2.52 22.32
CA GLY A 338 -29.41 -1.35 21.52
C GLY A 338 -30.54 -1.66 20.54
N ARG A 339 -31.04 -0.62 19.88
CA ARG A 339 -32.10 -0.68 18.86
C ARG A 339 -31.54 -0.35 17.49
#